data_AF-A0A6F9EAS1-F1
#
_entry.id   AF-A0A6F9EAS1-F1
#
_cell.length_a   1.000
_cell.length_b   1.000
_cell.length_c   1.000
_cell.angle_alpha   90.00
_cell.angle_beta   90.00
_cell.angle_gamma   90.00
#
_symmetry.space_group_name_H-M   'P 1'
#
loop_
_entity.id
_entity.type
_entity.pdbx_description
1 polymer ?
#
loop_
_entity_poly.entity_id
_entity_poly.type
_entity_poly.pdbx_seq_one_letter_code
_entity_poly.pdbx_strand_id
1 'polypeptide(L)'
;MFVWVRVTFDDRFLCHQGVPVQSDMKGKDLLETVAKMWELPRDRTYRLVRIHPSGTKEIELERTLQDNGIRDGDPVDLEVA
;
A
#
# COMPACT_ATOMS: atom_id res chain seq x y z
N MET A 1 3.09 -2.83 13.26
CA MET A 1 4.11 -3.17 12.24
C MET A 1 4.23 -2.02 11.28
N PHE A 2 5.26 -1.98 10.46
CA PHE A 2 5.41 -1.02 9.37
C PHE A 2 5.34 -1.75 8.03
N VAL A 3 4.75 -1.09 7.04
CA VAL A 3 4.94 -1.44 5.63
C VAL A 3 5.61 -0.26 4.95
N TRP A 4 6.43 -0.54 3.94
CA TRP A 4 7.13 0.51 3.20
C TRP A 4 6.34 0.79 1.94
N VAL A 5 5.67 1.94 1.85
CA VAL A 5 4.79 2.29 0.73
C VAL A 5 5.42 3.32 -0.19
N ARG A 6 5.42 3.08 -1.51
CA ARG A 6 5.85 4.04 -2.53
C ARG A 6 4.70 4.40 -3.46
N VAL A 7 4.55 5.69 -3.78
CA VAL A 7 3.58 6.19 -4.76
C VAL A 7 4.26 6.29 -6.12
N THR A 8 4.05 5.30 -6.98
CA THR A 8 4.88 5.10 -8.18
C THR A 8 4.64 6.13 -9.29
N PHE A 9 3.45 6.74 -9.33
CA PHE A 9 3.05 7.68 -10.37
C PHE A 9 3.36 9.14 -10.04
N ASP A 10 3.88 9.41 -8.84
CA ASP A 10 4.08 10.77 -8.32
C ASP A 10 5.56 10.95 -7.93
N ASP A 11 6.26 11.76 -8.71
CA ASP A 11 7.69 12.01 -8.63
C ASP A 11 8.10 12.78 -7.37
N ARG A 12 7.15 13.32 -6.60
CA ARG A 12 7.41 13.89 -5.28
C ARG A 12 7.78 12.82 -4.26
N PHE A 13 7.45 11.54 -4.53
CA PHE A 13 7.57 10.43 -3.57
C PHE A 13 8.45 9.30 -4.14
N LEU A 14 9.71 9.64 -4.42
CA LEU A 14 10.69 8.77 -5.10
C LEU A 14 11.10 7.52 -4.32
N CYS A 15 10.75 7.41 -3.04
CA CYS A 15 11.13 6.30 -2.18
C CYS A 15 9.94 5.74 -1.40
N HIS A 16 10.08 4.50 -0.93
CA HIS A 16 9.11 3.94 0.00
C HIS A 16 9.23 4.64 1.36
N GLN A 17 8.11 5.04 1.94
CA GLN A 17 8.05 5.58 3.30
C GLN A 17 7.29 4.63 4.22
N GLY A 18 7.70 4.61 5.49
CA GLY A 18 7.13 3.70 6.49
C GLY A 18 5.73 4.15 6.89
N VAL A 19 4.75 3.28 6.71
CA VAL A 19 3.38 3.48 7.16
C VAL A 19 3.11 2.54 8.34
N PRO A 20 2.76 3.06 9.53
CA PRO A 20 2.39 2.23 10.66
C PRO A 20 1.05 1.56 10.40
N VAL A 21 0.99 0.25 10.58
CA VAL A 21 -0.21 -0.56 10.36
C VAL A 21 -0.37 -1.65 11.43
N GLN A 22 -1.58 -2.19 11.53
CA GLN A 22 -1.90 -3.38 12.31
C GLN A 22 -2.16 -4.55 11.35
N SER A 23 -1.83 -5.79 11.75
CA SER A 23 -1.94 -6.96 10.87
C SER A 23 -3.37 -7.32 10.50
N ASP A 24 -4.32 -7.00 11.36
CA ASP A 24 -5.77 -7.20 11.23
C ASP A 24 -6.49 -6.05 10.49
N MET A 25 -5.78 -4.95 10.21
CA MET A 25 -6.26 -3.85 9.36
C MET A 25 -6.65 -4.37 7.97
N LYS A 26 -7.70 -3.82 7.35
CA LYS A 26 -8.07 -4.20 5.97
C LYS A 26 -7.20 -3.46 4.93
N GLY A 27 -7.08 -4.03 3.75
CA GLY A 27 -6.39 -3.39 2.63
C GLY A 27 -6.94 -2.00 2.28
N LYS A 28 -8.27 -1.79 2.39
CA LYS A 28 -8.89 -0.48 2.20
C LYS A 28 -8.47 0.58 3.22
N ASP A 29 -8.29 0.18 4.48
CA ASP A 29 -7.90 1.12 5.53
C ASP A 29 -6.44 1.57 5.33
N LEU A 30 -5.58 0.67 4.85
CA LEU A 30 -4.22 1.01 4.41
C LEU A 30 -4.27 1.98 3.22
N LEU A 31 -5.11 1.71 2.22
CA LEU A 31 -5.26 2.58 1.05
C LEU A 31 -5.69 3.99 1.45
N GLU A 32 -6.72 4.11 2.30
CA GLU A 32 -7.21 5.39 2.82
C GLU A 32 -6.13 6.12 3.63
N THR A 33 -5.38 5.40 4.46
CA THR A 33 -4.26 5.96 5.24
C THR A 33 -3.19 6.56 4.32
N VAL A 34 -2.78 5.84 3.29
CA VAL A 34 -1.79 6.32 2.31
C VAL A 34 -2.35 7.49 1.52
N ALA A 35 -3.58 7.39 1.00
CA ALA A 35 -4.21 8.47 0.24
C ALA A 35 -4.31 9.77 1.04
N LYS A 36 -4.59 9.67 2.34
CA LYS A 36 -4.63 10.83 3.24
C LYS A 36 -3.23 11.39 3.53
N MET A 37 -2.27 10.53 3.86
CA MET A 37 -0.91 10.94 4.22
C MET A 37 -0.18 11.63 3.06
N TRP A 38 -0.49 11.22 1.82
CA TRP A 38 0.10 11.79 0.59
C TRP A 38 -0.80 12.80 -0.14
N GLU A 39 -1.97 13.13 0.42
CA GLU A 39 -2.96 14.04 -0.18
C GLU A 39 -3.29 13.70 -1.64
N LEU A 40 -3.50 12.41 -1.91
CA LEU A 40 -3.68 11.92 -3.27
C LEU A 40 -4.98 12.40 -3.91
N PRO A 41 -5.00 12.65 -5.24
CA PRO A 41 -6.21 13.05 -5.97
C PRO A 41 -7.36 12.04 -5.79
N ARG A 42 -8.58 12.52 -5.57
CA ARG A 42 -9.76 11.64 -5.34
C ARG A 42 -10.49 11.21 -6.61
N ASP A 43 -10.10 11.76 -7.75
CA ASP A 43 -10.66 11.49 -9.08
C ASP A 43 -10.04 10.25 -9.74
N ARG A 44 -9.11 9.57 -9.06
CA ARG A 44 -8.42 8.38 -9.55
C ARG A 44 -8.78 7.15 -8.72
N THR A 45 -8.75 6.00 -9.39
CA THR A 45 -8.80 4.70 -8.72
C THR A 45 -7.39 4.21 -8.48
N TYR A 46 -7.15 3.69 -7.28
CA TYR A 46 -5.84 3.25 -6.83
C TYR A 46 -5.87 1.77 -6.47
N ARG A 47 -4.73 1.11 -6.64
CA ARG A 47 -4.50 -0.25 -6.16
C ARG A 47 -3.20 -0.33 -5.37
N LEU A 48 -3.18 -1.19 -4.36
CA LEU A 48 -1.99 -1.50 -3.58
C LEU A 48 -1.40 -2.83 -4.05
N VAL A 49 -0.10 -2.85 -4.25
CA VAL A 49 0.61 -4.01 -4.79
C VAL A 49 1.81 -4.30 -3.92
N ARG A 50 1.86 -5.51 -3.33
CA ARG A 50 3.03 -5.97 -2.62
C ARG A 50 4.10 -6.43 -3.61
N ILE A 51 5.33 -5.97 -3.43
CA ILE A 51 6.48 -6.45 -4.21
C ILE A 51 7.01 -7.72 -3.55
N HIS A 52 7.07 -8.83 -4.29
CA HIS A 52 7.58 -10.12 -3.83
C HIS A 52 8.65 -10.63 -4.80
N PRO A 53 9.60 -11.49 -4.38
CA PRO A 53 10.62 -12.04 -5.30
C PRO A 53 10.05 -12.77 -6.52
N SER A 54 8.83 -13.30 -6.44
CA SER A 54 8.14 -13.96 -7.55
C SER A 54 7.32 -13.01 -8.43
N GLY A 55 7.37 -11.70 -8.19
CA GLY A 55 6.59 -10.69 -8.88
C GLY A 55 5.71 -9.88 -7.94
N THR A 56 4.80 -9.12 -8.54
CA THR A 56 3.84 -8.28 -7.83
C THR A 56 2.60 -9.09 -7.44
N LYS A 57 2.07 -8.81 -6.25
CA LYS A 57 0.79 -9.37 -5.79
C LYS A 57 -0.11 -8.26 -5.29
N GLU A 58 -1.30 -8.15 -5.86
CA GLU A 58 -2.30 -7.18 -5.43
C GLU A 58 -2.77 -7.45 -3.99
N ILE A 59 -2.99 -6.37 -3.23
CA ILE A 59 -3.57 -6.42 -1.89
C ILE A 59 -5.08 -6.25 -2.03
N GLU A 60 -5.82 -7.31 -1.72
CA GLU A 60 -7.28 -7.31 -1.74
C GLU A 60 -7.83 -6.40 -0.63
N LEU A 61 -8.67 -5.43 -1.01
CA LEU A 61 -9.11 -4.34 -0.13
C LEU A 61 -10.01 -4.78 1.04
N GLU A 62 -10.79 -5.85 0.87
CA GLU A 62 -11.70 -6.34 1.92
C GLU A 62 -11.09 -7.40 2.84
N ARG A 63 -9.89 -7.89 2.51
CA ARG A 63 -9.12 -8.83 3.34
C ARG A 63 -8.19 -8.08 4.28
N THR A 64 -7.85 -8.73 5.39
CA THR A 64 -6.85 -8.18 6.33
C THR A 64 -5.46 -8.17 5.67
N LEU A 65 -4.55 -7.34 6.18
CA LEU A 65 -3.15 -7.34 5.72
C LEU A 65 -2.50 -8.72 5.95
N GLN A 66 -2.80 -9.37 7.08
CA GLN A 66 -2.35 -10.73 7.37
C GLN A 66 -2.84 -11.74 6.34
N ASP A 67 -4.13 -11.70 5.95
CA ASP A 67 -4.70 -12.61 4.95
C ASP A 67 -4.12 -12.38 3.56
N ASN A 68 -3.74 -11.14 3.25
CA ASN A 68 -2.99 -10.80 2.04
C ASN A 68 -1.54 -11.33 2.06
N GLY A 69 -1.07 -11.76 3.23
CA GLY A 69 0.29 -12.26 3.45
C GLY A 69 1.31 -11.13 3.66
N ILE A 70 0.85 -9.93 4.01
CA ILE A 70 1.69 -8.77 4.31
C ILE A 70 2.39 -8.98 5.66
N ARG A 71 3.69 -8.69 5.68
CA ARG A 71 4.54 -8.80 6.86
C ARG A 71 5.15 -7.44 7.22
N ASP A 72 5.68 -7.37 8.43
CA ASP A 72 6.45 -6.22 8.87
C ASP A 72 7.66 -6.00 7.96
N GLY A 73 7.81 -4.79 7.44
CA GLY A 73 8.86 -4.41 6.49
C GLY A 73 8.57 -4.76 5.03
N ASP A 74 7.39 -5.31 4.69
CA ASP A 74 7.08 -5.61 3.29
C ASP A 74 7.03 -4.32 2.45
N PRO A 75 7.65 -4.31 1.25
CA PRO A 75 7.53 -3.23 0.29
C PRO A 75 6.22 -3.31 -0.48
N VAL A 76 5.54 -2.17 -0.59
CA VAL A 76 4.24 -1.99 -1.24
C VAL A 76 4.31 -0.80 -2.18
N ASP A 77 3.91 -1.01 -3.43
CA ASP A 77 3.66 0.06 -4.39
C ASP A 77 2.18 0.44 -4.38
N LEU A 78 1.93 1.73 -4.45
CA LEU A 78 0.64 2.30 -4.81
C LEU A 78 0.67 2.68 -6.29
N GLU A 79 -0.28 2.14 -7.04
CA GLU A 79 -0.42 2.35 -8.47
C GLU A 79 -1.80 2.92 -8.81
N VAL A 80 -1.92 3.58 -9.97
CA VAL A 80 -3.22 3.94 -10.56
C VAL A 80 -3.77 2.70 -11.25
N ALA A 81 -5.05 2.36 -10.98
CA ALA A 81 -5.73 1.20 -11.52
C ALA A 81 -6.23 1.41 -12.96
#